data_AF-A0A382DTN5-F1
#
_entry.id   AF-A0A382DTN5-F1
#
_cell.length_a   1.000
_cell.length_b   1.000
_cell.length_c   1.000
_cell.angle_alpha   90.00
_cell.angle_beta   90.00
_cell.angle_gamma   90.00
#
_symmetry.space_group_name_H-M   'P 1'
#
loop_
_entity.id
_entity.type
_entity.pdbx_description
1 polymer ?
#
loop_
_entity_poly.entity_id
_entity_poly.type
_entity_poly.pdbx_seq_one_letter_code
_entity_poly.pdbx_strand_id
1 'polypeptide(L)'
;VDATTGALKVTGGISTQENLYVGGTATVNGVFTVGTDGDEFSITESSDDVTIDNSVSDKDIIFTVNKNTESDTEILRVVGADASLRMSDTKPLEFNASTNSITGTNPLALTVASPNIRLNASGIGDTSLVITKTETTVNNELELKDSLMFAGGSDEFVIKPVGASGDYGIKNLTQDKDIIIKANLGGTDTEVARVVGATASLQMDEEQKLEFAQASNYINATDAGATLNLVTGGELAMNAATMTFQGTDDLLTITKNLASEELTSATQKNPVLTISNTAADAFGGILELKKAANADDGGVLGSIISSGTGADNEYAKIDFESKTASAATPVGAIQFSVHQGGGAYTEIMDINKLFVNTVTIGTEDNRADLKVYGDLLASTTAYEADIRPGQRGVQDIGTDGVEWGNVWLAEDGVVSFGGENAEIDSDDDDVELSHVQPSGASYEGLLLNGINKLFFEDYDENTGLDQYIGSKTATAGITVIAAPAEIEIDGGVLVDVDGESVTIDATGAGAFKLNLSSAGTGTDAVDINATAGGLDIDALNTSDISVTAADQTLTLATTGAGTSKLILSSAGTGTDAVDINATAGG
;
A
#
# COMPACT_ATOMS: atom_id res chain seq x y z
N VAL A 1 36.76 77.48 -108.53
CA VAL A 1 36.52 76.04 -108.78
C VAL A 1 37.73 75.48 -109.50
N ASP A 2 38.34 74.41 -108.99
CA ASP A 2 39.44 73.69 -109.66
C ASP A 2 38.90 73.04 -110.95
N ALA A 3 39.48 73.37 -112.09
CA ALA A 3 38.99 72.93 -113.40
C ALA A 3 39.09 71.41 -113.63
N THR A 4 39.83 70.70 -112.79
CA THR A 4 40.08 69.26 -112.91
C THR A 4 39.17 68.41 -112.03
N THR A 5 38.77 68.93 -110.87
CA THR A 5 37.97 68.17 -109.88
C THR A 5 36.57 68.74 -109.67
N GLY A 6 36.28 69.94 -110.19
CA GLY A 6 35.04 70.66 -109.89
C GLY A 6 34.95 71.11 -108.42
N ALA A 7 36.01 70.90 -107.62
CA ALA A 7 36.03 71.24 -106.21
C ALA A 7 36.15 72.75 -106.02
N LEU A 8 35.27 73.31 -105.18
CA LEU A 8 35.39 74.69 -104.73
C LEU A 8 36.39 74.73 -103.57
N LYS A 9 37.67 74.99 -103.88
CA LYS A 9 38.69 75.26 -102.88
C LYS A 9 38.71 76.76 -102.56
N VAL A 10 38.25 77.13 -101.37
CA VAL A 10 38.32 78.51 -100.87
C VAL A 10 39.32 78.56 -99.71
N THR A 11 40.10 79.63 -99.64
CA THR A 11 41.07 79.86 -98.55
C THR A 11 40.41 80.54 -97.33
N GLY A 12 39.09 80.73 -97.35
CA GLY A 12 38.28 81.30 -96.27
C GLY A 12 36.99 80.53 -96.02
N GLY A 13 36.13 81.04 -95.15
CA GLY A 13 34.82 80.43 -94.86
C GLY A 13 33.87 80.47 -96.07
N ILE A 14 33.06 79.43 -96.23
CA ILE A 14 31.92 79.44 -97.14
C ILE A 14 30.71 79.88 -96.32
N SER A 15 30.08 81.00 -96.72
CA SER A 15 28.81 81.45 -96.15
C SER A 15 27.72 81.30 -97.20
N THR A 16 26.63 80.64 -96.83
CA THR A 16 25.39 80.58 -97.61
C THR A 16 24.33 81.40 -96.87
N GLN A 17 23.48 82.12 -97.59
CA GLN A 17 22.42 82.95 -96.98
C GLN A 17 21.30 82.12 -96.33
N GLU A 18 21.15 80.85 -96.72
CA GLU A 18 20.09 79.99 -96.21
C GLU A 18 20.63 78.56 -96.01
N ASN A 19 20.43 77.66 -96.97
CA ASN A 19 20.81 76.26 -96.84
C ASN A 19 22.09 75.92 -97.62
N LEU A 20 23.00 75.18 -96.97
CA LEU A 20 24.09 74.48 -97.66
C LEU A 20 23.66 73.03 -97.93
N TYR A 21 23.22 72.75 -99.14
CA TYR A 21 22.91 71.39 -99.56
C TYR A 21 24.17 70.66 -100.02
N VAL A 22 24.62 69.68 -99.24
CA VAL A 22 25.70 68.76 -99.64
C VAL A 22 25.06 67.47 -100.13
N GLY A 23 25.03 67.27 -101.46
CA GLY A 23 24.39 66.10 -102.09
C GLY A 23 25.13 64.76 -101.88
N GLY A 24 26.25 64.76 -101.16
CA GLY A 24 27.08 63.59 -100.84
C GLY A 24 27.69 63.71 -99.43
N THR A 25 28.75 62.97 -99.14
CA THR A 25 29.41 63.03 -97.82
C THR A 25 30.06 64.39 -97.57
N ALA A 26 29.69 65.07 -96.49
CA ALA A 26 30.44 66.19 -95.95
C ALA A 26 31.50 65.66 -94.98
N THR A 27 32.77 65.86 -95.29
CA THR A 27 33.88 65.52 -94.39
C THR A 27 34.42 66.81 -93.77
N VAL A 28 34.30 66.93 -92.45
CA VAL A 28 34.82 68.06 -91.67
C VAL A 28 36.01 67.54 -90.86
N ASN A 29 37.22 68.01 -91.20
CA ASN A 29 38.46 67.59 -90.53
C ASN A 29 38.80 68.45 -89.29
N GLY A 30 37.96 69.45 -88.97
CA GLY A 30 38.10 70.34 -87.83
C GLY A 30 36.85 70.29 -86.95
N VAL A 31 36.56 71.36 -86.21
CA VAL A 31 35.34 71.45 -85.40
C VAL A 31 34.13 71.70 -86.30
N PHE A 32 33.05 70.95 -86.09
CA PHE A 32 31.75 71.29 -86.66
C PHE A 32 30.93 72.01 -85.58
N THR A 33 30.66 73.30 -85.77
CA THR A 33 29.77 74.06 -84.89
C THR A 33 28.54 74.55 -85.62
N VAL A 34 27.40 74.56 -84.92
CA VAL A 34 26.11 75.02 -85.44
C VAL A 34 25.47 75.93 -84.40
N GLY A 35 25.15 77.16 -84.83
CA GLY A 35 24.41 78.13 -84.05
C GLY A 35 24.74 79.57 -84.43
N THR A 36 24.01 80.52 -83.85
CA THR A 36 24.06 81.95 -84.18
C THR A 36 25.36 82.65 -83.72
N ASP A 37 25.95 82.16 -82.63
CA ASP A 37 27.18 82.71 -82.03
C ASP A 37 28.39 81.77 -82.13
N GLY A 38 28.20 80.57 -82.69
CA GLY A 38 29.27 79.74 -83.21
C GLY A 38 29.69 78.55 -82.34
N ASP A 39 29.05 78.33 -81.18
CA ASP A 39 29.37 77.25 -80.24
C ASP A 39 28.11 76.60 -79.59
N GLU A 40 26.90 76.88 -80.08
CA GLU A 40 25.67 76.35 -79.45
C GLU A 40 25.51 74.82 -79.57
N PHE A 41 25.99 74.24 -80.66
CA PHE A 41 26.17 72.80 -80.81
C PHE A 41 27.51 72.56 -81.48
N SER A 42 28.42 71.85 -80.82
CA SER A 42 29.71 71.49 -81.40
C SER A 42 29.95 69.98 -81.39
N ILE A 43 30.55 69.49 -82.47
CA ILE A 43 31.14 68.15 -82.54
C ILE A 43 32.63 68.35 -82.77
N THR A 44 33.41 67.90 -81.79
CA THR A 44 34.85 68.15 -81.71
C THR A 44 35.56 66.83 -81.51
N GLU A 45 36.66 66.59 -82.23
CA GLU A 45 37.58 65.49 -81.92
C GLU A 45 38.82 66.06 -81.22
N SER A 46 39.17 65.53 -80.06
CA SER A 46 40.38 65.89 -79.35
C SER A 46 41.02 64.64 -78.78
N SER A 47 42.23 64.33 -79.24
CA SER A 47 43.01 63.19 -78.76
C SER A 47 42.27 61.85 -78.92
N ASP A 48 41.65 61.65 -80.09
CA ASP A 48 40.81 60.51 -80.51
C ASP A 48 39.45 60.39 -79.80
N ASP A 49 39.15 61.23 -78.80
CA ASP A 49 37.82 61.33 -78.19
C ASP A 49 36.94 62.31 -78.99
N VAL A 50 35.70 61.90 -79.26
CA VAL A 50 34.68 62.76 -79.89
C VAL A 50 33.75 63.31 -78.83
N THR A 51 33.68 64.63 -78.71
CA THR A 51 32.78 65.36 -77.81
C THR A 51 31.62 65.92 -78.61
N ILE A 52 30.39 65.69 -78.13
CA ILE A 52 29.20 66.41 -78.56
C ILE A 52 28.84 67.37 -77.43
N ASP A 53 28.98 68.67 -77.66
CA ASP A 53 28.82 69.70 -76.63
C ASP A 53 27.72 70.70 -76.98
N ASN A 54 26.94 71.06 -75.96
CA ASN A 54 26.08 72.23 -75.97
C ASN A 54 26.62 73.19 -74.91
N SER A 55 27.41 74.17 -75.35
CA SER A 55 28.12 75.08 -74.46
C SER A 55 27.24 76.19 -73.87
N VAL A 56 25.93 76.20 -74.19
CA VAL A 56 24.98 77.21 -73.72
C VAL A 56 24.41 76.79 -72.37
N SER A 57 24.53 77.67 -71.37
CA SER A 57 24.03 77.43 -70.01
C SER A 57 22.58 76.95 -70.00
N ASP A 58 22.32 75.89 -69.24
CA ASP A 58 21.02 75.26 -69.01
C ASP A 58 20.29 74.76 -70.27
N LYS A 59 20.95 74.76 -71.43
CA LYS A 59 20.37 74.21 -72.66
C LYS A 59 20.60 72.71 -72.75
N ASP A 60 19.65 72.04 -73.38
CA ASP A 60 19.59 70.60 -73.44
C ASP A 60 20.07 70.08 -74.80
N ILE A 61 20.47 68.81 -74.84
CA ILE A 61 20.59 68.05 -76.10
C ILE A 61 19.41 67.08 -76.14
N ILE A 62 18.56 67.20 -77.17
CA ILE A 62 17.30 66.46 -77.29
C ILE A 62 17.42 65.46 -78.43
N PHE A 63 17.19 64.18 -78.14
CA PHE A 63 17.09 63.13 -79.15
C PHE A 63 15.62 62.82 -79.43
N THR A 64 15.23 63.00 -80.69
CA THR A 64 13.89 62.71 -81.17
C THR A 64 13.90 61.55 -82.17
N VAL A 65 12.79 60.81 -82.24
CA VAL A 65 12.58 59.75 -83.22
C VAL A 65 11.22 59.92 -83.89
N ASN A 66 11.20 59.77 -85.22
CA ASN A 66 9.97 59.63 -85.98
C ASN A 66 9.53 58.16 -86.00
N LYS A 67 8.64 57.76 -85.10
CA LYS A 67 8.14 56.37 -85.00
C LYS A 67 6.89 56.17 -85.87
N ASN A 68 7.02 56.35 -87.19
CA ASN A 68 5.91 56.23 -88.14
C ASN A 68 4.73 57.17 -87.82
N THR A 69 5.02 58.35 -87.29
CA THR A 69 4.06 59.41 -86.96
C THR A 69 4.51 60.72 -87.59
N GLU A 70 3.57 61.59 -87.97
CA GLU A 70 3.90 62.86 -88.64
C GLU A 70 4.73 63.84 -87.78
N SER A 71 4.89 63.59 -86.48
CA SER A 71 5.71 64.39 -85.56
C SER A 71 6.81 63.57 -84.90
N ASP A 72 8.00 64.15 -84.86
CA ASP A 72 9.14 63.64 -84.09
C ASP A 72 8.81 63.65 -82.59
N THR A 73 9.06 62.54 -81.92
CA THR A 73 8.83 62.40 -80.47
C THR A 73 10.16 62.38 -79.74
N GLU A 74 10.29 63.19 -78.68
CA GLU A 74 11.44 63.14 -77.79
C GLU A 74 11.50 61.82 -77.02
N ILE A 75 12.67 61.19 -76.99
CA ILE A 75 12.89 59.93 -76.29
C ILE A 75 13.96 60.02 -75.20
N LEU A 76 14.95 60.90 -75.37
CA LEU A 76 16.09 61.06 -74.47
C LEU A 76 16.55 62.51 -74.47
N ARG A 77 16.85 63.05 -73.28
CA ARG A 77 17.38 64.40 -73.11
C ARG A 77 18.62 64.38 -72.22
N VAL A 78 19.67 65.05 -72.68
CA VAL A 78 20.75 65.52 -71.79
C VAL A 78 20.29 66.86 -71.24
N VAL A 79 19.94 66.90 -69.96
CA VAL A 79 19.38 68.08 -69.30
C VAL A 79 20.53 68.97 -68.83
N GLY A 80 20.69 70.15 -69.45
CA GLY A 80 21.80 71.06 -69.17
C GLY A 80 21.79 71.58 -67.75
N ALA A 81 20.63 72.01 -67.25
CA ALA A 81 20.49 72.58 -65.90
C ALA A 81 20.83 71.58 -64.77
N ASP A 82 20.52 70.29 -64.98
CA ASP A 82 20.70 69.23 -63.99
C ASP A 82 21.98 68.41 -64.23
N ALA A 83 22.68 68.65 -65.34
CA ALA A 83 23.77 67.80 -65.86
C ALA A 83 23.41 66.30 -65.83
N SER A 84 22.17 65.97 -66.20
CA SER A 84 21.61 64.62 -66.02
C SER A 84 21.03 64.07 -67.33
N LEU A 85 20.86 62.74 -67.36
CA LEU A 85 20.17 62.07 -68.45
C LEU A 85 18.71 61.85 -68.04
N ARG A 86 17.76 62.34 -68.83
CA ARG A 86 16.32 62.18 -68.59
C ARG A 86 15.65 61.46 -69.75
N MET A 87 14.96 60.36 -69.45
CA MET A 87 14.02 59.75 -70.39
C MET A 87 12.74 60.61 -70.44
N SER A 88 12.18 60.81 -71.63
CA SER A 88 10.91 61.53 -71.76
C SER A 88 9.73 60.69 -71.26
N ASP A 89 8.77 61.29 -70.55
CA ASP A 89 7.58 60.63 -69.99
C ASP A 89 7.87 59.26 -69.34
N THR A 90 7.06 58.24 -69.62
CA THR A 90 7.21 56.87 -69.12
C THR A 90 8.03 55.99 -70.09
N LYS A 91 8.93 56.58 -70.89
CA LYS A 91 9.70 55.82 -71.89
C LYS A 91 10.81 55.01 -71.19
N PRO A 92 10.94 53.71 -71.48
CA PRO A 92 11.98 52.86 -70.91
C PRO A 92 13.36 53.14 -71.52
N LEU A 93 14.39 53.05 -70.68
CA LEU A 93 15.72 52.66 -71.15
C LEU A 93 15.75 51.14 -71.31
N GLU A 94 15.66 50.65 -72.55
CA GLU A 94 15.63 49.21 -72.85
C GLU A 94 17.05 48.65 -73.06
N PHE A 95 17.29 47.47 -72.50
CA PHE A 95 18.53 46.71 -72.70
C PHE A 95 18.21 45.43 -73.46
N ASN A 96 18.57 45.36 -74.75
CA ASN A 96 18.33 44.25 -75.67
C ASN A 96 16.85 43.97 -76.02
N ALA A 97 15.94 43.97 -75.03
CA ALA A 97 14.51 43.74 -75.22
C ALA A 97 13.67 44.56 -74.23
N SER A 98 12.41 44.84 -74.58
CA SER A 98 11.49 45.66 -73.75
C SER A 98 11.22 45.12 -72.35
N THR A 99 11.35 43.80 -72.15
CA THR A 99 11.22 43.12 -70.85
C THR A 99 12.39 43.39 -69.89
N ASN A 100 13.49 43.95 -70.39
CA ASN A 100 14.66 44.36 -69.60
C ASN A 100 14.79 45.87 -69.72
N SER A 101 14.20 46.61 -68.77
CA SER A 101 14.12 48.07 -68.86
C SER A 101 14.17 48.77 -67.51
N ILE A 102 14.56 50.04 -67.54
CA ILE A 102 14.47 50.97 -66.42
C ILE A 102 13.49 52.08 -66.81
N THR A 103 12.46 52.32 -65.99
CA THR A 103 11.39 53.29 -66.26
C THR A 103 11.04 54.11 -65.03
N GLY A 104 10.83 55.41 -65.20
CA GLY A 104 10.12 56.23 -64.22
C GLY A 104 8.63 56.22 -64.53
N THR A 105 7.81 55.58 -63.69
CA THR A 105 6.35 55.55 -63.91
C THR A 105 5.66 56.82 -63.37
N ASN A 106 6.30 57.52 -62.44
CA ASN A 106 5.97 58.86 -61.96
C ASN A 106 7.21 59.51 -61.31
N PRO A 107 7.18 60.79 -60.89
CA PRO A 107 8.36 61.48 -60.34
C PRO A 107 8.97 60.87 -59.07
N LEU A 108 8.26 59.97 -58.39
CA LEU A 108 8.66 59.36 -57.11
C LEU A 108 8.86 57.84 -57.20
N ALA A 109 8.77 57.26 -58.40
CA ALA A 109 8.85 55.81 -58.60
C ALA A 109 9.77 55.45 -59.76
N LEU A 110 10.78 54.63 -59.45
CA LEU A 110 11.62 53.96 -60.43
C LEU A 110 11.27 52.47 -60.47
N THR A 111 11.03 51.95 -61.66
CA THR A 111 10.78 50.53 -61.89
C THR A 111 11.91 49.96 -62.73
N VAL A 112 12.57 48.94 -62.18
CA VAL A 112 13.51 48.08 -62.92
C VAL A 112 12.76 46.80 -63.27
N ALA A 113 12.48 46.60 -64.55
CA ALA A 113 11.82 45.41 -65.06
C ALA A 113 12.87 44.47 -65.67
N SER A 114 13.01 43.28 -65.10
CA SER A 114 13.79 42.19 -65.69
C SER A 114 13.36 40.86 -65.07
N PRO A 115 13.40 39.73 -65.81
CA PRO A 115 13.24 38.41 -65.22
C PRO A 115 14.28 38.09 -64.13
N ASN A 116 15.47 38.71 -64.20
CA ASN A 116 16.53 38.54 -63.20
C ASN A 116 17.24 39.88 -62.97
N ILE A 117 17.09 40.44 -61.77
CA ILE A 117 17.84 41.62 -61.34
C ILE A 117 18.98 41.16 -60.43
N ARG A 118 20.23 41.39 -60.85
CA ARG A 118 21.41 41.14 -60.02
C ARG A 118 21.99 42.47 -59.57
N LEU A 119 21.92 42.74 -58.27
CA LEU A 119 22.60 43.85 -57.63
C LEU A 119 23.88 43.30 -57.02
N ASN A 120 25.04 43.74 -57.52
CA ASN A 120 26.34 43.27 -57.03
C ASN A 120 27.01 44.36 -56.18
N ALA A 121 27.14 44.11 -54.89
CA ALA A 121 27.87 44.96 -53.95
C ALA A 121 29.21 44.34 -53.48
N SER A 122 29.82 43.42 -54.24
CA SER A 122 31.00 42.65 -53.81
C SER A 122 32.37 43.39 -53.84
N GLY A 123 32.40 44.72 -53.76
CA GLY A 123 33.62 45.53 -53.88
C GLY A 123 34.48 45.59 -52.62
N ILE A 124 35.64 46.27 -52.68
CA ILE A 124 36.57 46.49 -51.54
C ILE A 124 36.14 47.65 -50.59
N GLY A 125 34.91 48.15 -50.73
CA GLY A 125 34.35 49.28 -49.96
C GLY A 125 33.12 48.88 -49.14
N ASP A 126 32.20 49.81 -48.89
CA ASP A 126 30.87 49.48 -48.33
C ASP A 126 30.15 48.53 -49.31
N THR A 127 29.95 47.28 -48.89
CA THR A 127 29.39 46.19 -49.69
C THR A 127 27.90 45.98 -49.46
N SER A 128 27.21 46.99 -48.92
CA SER A 128 25.80 46.89 -48.57
C SER A 128 24.85 47.40 -49.67
N LEU A 129 23.70 46.73 -49.79
CA LEU A 129 22.51 47.33 -50.40
C LEU A 129 21.78 48.10 -49.30
N VAL A 130 21.95 49.42 -49.27
CA VAL A 130 21.29 50.28 -48.28
C VAL A 130 19.89 50.66 -48.76
N ILE A 131 18.88 50.30 -47.97
CA ILE A 131 17.49 50.73 -48.16
C ILE A 131 17.10 51.57 -46.94
N THR A 132 17.01 52.88 -47.10
CA THR A 132 16.82 53.85 -45.99
C THR A 132 15.36 54.16 -45.66
N LYS A 133 14.41 53.49 -46.32
CA LYS A 133 12.99 53.74 -46.12
C LYS A 133 12.49 53.05 -44.85
N THR A 134 11.52 53.67 -44.19
CA THR A 134 10.88 53.17 -42.96
C THR A 134 10.31 51.76 -43.08
N GLU A 135 9.99 51.32 -44.30
CA GLU A 135 9.44 50.00 -44.57
C GLU A 135 10.02 49.44 -45.89
N THR A 136 10.36 48.16 -45.86
CA THR A 136 10.71 47.36 -47.04
C THR A 136 9.75 46.19 -47.12
N THR A 137 8.99 46.12 -48.22
CA THR A 137 8.01 45.04 -48.45
C THR A 137 8.50 44.13 -49.56
N VAL A 138 8.56 42.81 -49.30
CA VAL A 138 8.82 41.77 -50.31
C VAL A 138 7.51 40.99 -50.49
N ASN A 139 6.89 41.09 -51.66
CA ASN A 139 5.55 40.52 -51.89
C ASN A 139 5.53 38.99 -52.06
N ASN A 140 6.69 38.36 -52.24
CA ASN A 140 6.83 36.91 -52.41
C ASN A 140 7.82 36.36 -51.37
N GLU A 141 8.94 35.80 -51.81
CA GLU A 141 9.94 35.16 -50.98
C GLU A 141 11.19 36.04 -50.84
N LEU A 142 11.68 36.16 -49.61
CA LEU A 142 13.00 36.71 -49.31
C LEU A 142 13.94 35.53 -48.99
N GLU A 143 14.81 35.18 -49.94
CA GLU A 143 15.86 34.18 -49.72
C GLU A 143 17.12 34.87 -49.21
N LEU A 144 17.55 34.53 -47.98
CA LEU A 144 18.83 34.95 -47.40
C LEU A 144 19.74 33.73 -47.28
N LYS A 145 20.92 33.78 -47.91
CA LYS A 145 21.89 32.67 -47.88
C LYS A 145 22.74 32.61 -46.61
N ASP A 146 22.70 33.66 -45.81
CA ASP A 146 23.52 33.80 -44.60
C ASP A 146 22.61 34.15 -43.41
N SER A 147 22.72 35.36 -42.87
CA SER A 147 22.11 35.77 -41.61
C SER A 147 21.01 36.81 -41.82
N LEU A 148 19.96 36.77 -41.00
CA LEU A 148 19.01 37.88 -40.82
C LEU A 148 19.35 38.63 -39.53
N MET A 149 19.59 39.93 -39.62
CA MET A 149 20.03 40.76 -38.51
C MET A 149 19.19 42.04 -38.46
N PHE A 150 18.61 42.35 -37.30
CA PHE A 150 18.02 43.65 -37.02
C PHE A 150 18.96 44.39 -36.05
N ALA A 151 19.69 45.39 -36.55
CA ALA A 151 20.76 46.04 -35.79
C ALA A 151 20.74 47.57 -35.95
N GLY A 152 20.83 48.26 -34.81
CA GLY A 152 21.13 49.69 -34.68
C GLY A 152 22.48 49.92 -33.99
N GLY A 153 23.57 49.36 -34.52
CA GLY A 153 24.95 49.56 -34.05
C GLY A 153 25.52 48.41 -33.20
N SER A 154 24.71 47.82 -32.33
CA SER A 154 24.95 46.49 -31.75
C SER A 154 23.74 45.64 -32.08
N ASP A 155 23.95 44.49 -32.71
CA ASP A 155 22.88 43.59 -33.13
C ASP A 155 21.85 43.38 -32.00
N GLU A 156 20.55 43.63 -32.25
CA GLU A 156 19.51 43.49 -31.22
C GLU A 156 18.83 42.12 -31.34
N PHE A 157 18.60 41.67 -32.57
CA PHE A 157 18.04 40.35 -32.88
C PHE A 157 18.71 39.76 -34.11
N VAL A 158 19.14 38.49 -34.00
CA VAL A 158 19.82 37.79 -35.10
C VAL A 158 19.28 36.37 -35.26
N ILE A 159 19.12 35.95 -36.51
CA ILE A 159 18.93 34.57 -36.94
C ILE A 159 20.13 34.18 -37.80
N LYS A 160 21.01 33.31 -37.29
CA LYS A 160 22.25 32.89 -37.98
C LYS A 160 22.68 31.47 -37.63
N PRO A 161 23.53 30.83 -38.45
CA PRO A 161 24.17 29.57 -38.08
C PRO A 161 24.96 29.70 -36.77
N VAL A 162 24.85 28.69 -35.91
CA VAL A 162 25.47 28.59 -34.60
C VAL A 162 26.39 27.37 -34.58
N GLY A 163 27.62 27.58 -34.08
CA GLY A 163 28.62 26.53 -34.01
C GLY A 163 29.12 26.05 -35.38
N ALA A 164 29.98 25.03 -35.37
CA ALA A 164 30.53 24.45 -36.59
C ALA A 164 29.54 23.54 -37.34
N SER A 165 28.43 23.15 -36.69
CA SER A 165 27.43 22.20 -37.21
C SER A 165 26.45 22.83 -38.21
N GLY A 166 26.33 24.17 -38.24
CA GLY A 166 25.47 24.89 -39.18
C GLY A 166 23.99 25.03 -38.75
N ASP A 167 23.64 24.65 -37.52
CA ASP A 167 22.27 24.80 -36.99
C ASP A 167 21.92 26.29 -36.84
N TYR A 168 20.71 26.72 -37.19
CA TYR A 168 20.30 28.11 -37.02
C TYR A 168 19.82 28.40 -35.61
N GLY A 169 20.35 29.46 -35.00
CA GLY A 169 19.90 29.96 -33.71
C GLY A 169 19.19 31.30 -33.85
N ILE A 170 18.13 31.49 -33.05
CA ILE A 170 17.47 32.77 -32.83
C ILE A 170 18.05 33.34 -31.53
N LYS A 171 18.64 34.53 -31.59
CA LYS A 171 19.33 35.12 -30.44
C LYS A 171 19.06 36.62 -30.32
N ASN A 172 18.69 37.04 -29.12
CA ASN A 172 18.83 38.43 -28.68
C ASN A 172 20.27 38.64 -28.18
N LEU A 173 20.98 39.63 -28.73
CA LEU A 173 22.38 39.89 -28.41
C LEU A 173 22.55 40.95 -27.31
N THR A 174 21.45 41.54 -26.85
CA THR A 174 21.43 42.43 -25.69
C THR A 174 21.32 41.62 -24.40
N GLN A 175 22.20 41.91 -23.43
CA GLN A 175 22.23 41.21 -22.15
C GLN A 175 20.87 41.29 -21.43
N ASP A 176 20.43 40.15 -20.88
CA ASP A 176 19.20 39.95 -20.11
C ASP A 176 17.90 40.33 -20.82
N LYS A 177 17.93 40.49 -22.15
CA LYS A 177 16.72 40.76 -22.94
C LYS A 177 16.08 39.47 -23.45
N ASP A 178 14.75 39.50 -23.46
CA ASP A 178 13.93 38.35 -23.81
C ASP A 178 13.72 38.23 -25.33
N ILE A 179 13.31 37.05 -25.77
CA ILE A 179 12.63 36.85 -27.04
C ILE A 179 11.18 36.49 -26.74
N ILE A 180 10.23 37.30 -27.19
CA ILE A 180 8.81 37.17 -26.84
C ILE A 180 8.01 36.63 -28.03
N ILE A 181 7.19 35.61 -27.77
CA ILE A 181 6.23 35.05 -28.73
C ILE A 181 4.84 35.54 -28.34
N LYS A 182 4.20 36.27 -29.25
CA LYS A 182 2.85 36.83 -29.07
C LYS A 182 1.87 36.24 -30.06
N ALA A 183 0.61 36.12 -29.64
CA ALA A 183 -0.52 35.76 -30.49
C ALA A 183 -1.62 36.84 -30.38
N ASN A 184 -2.26 37.16 -31.50
CA ASN A 184 -3.38 38.09 -31.51
C ASN A 184 -4.67 37.35 -31.11
N LEU A 185 -4.99 37.35 -29.82
CA LEU A 185 -6.17 36.68 -29.28
C LEU A 185 -7.31 37.70 -29.15
N GLY A 186 -8.02 37.96 -30.25
CA GLY A 186 -9.19 38.85 -30.23
C GLY A 186 -8.89 40.34 -30.39
N GLY A 187 -7.81 40.69 -31.09
CA GLY A 187 -7.49 42.08 -31.47
C GLY A 187 -6.34 42.70 -30.70
N THR A 188 -5.94 42.12 -29.56
CA THR A 188 -4.74 42.54 -28.80
C THR A 188 -3.68 41.45 -28.82
N ASP A 189 -2.43 41.85 -29.05
CA ASP A 189 -1.29 40.95 -29.00
C ASP A 189 -1.04 40.52 -27.55
N THR A 190 -1.38 39.27 -27.27
CA THR A 190 -1.19 38.61 -25.97
C THR A 190 0.11 37.83 -26.03
N GLU A 191 0.89 37.89 -24.95
CA GLU A 191 2.07 37.07 -24.86
C GLU A 191 1.72 35.61 -24.55
N VAL A 192 2.40 34.68 -25.20
CA VAL A 192 2.16 33.23 -25.03
C VAL A 192 3.35 32.58 -24.33
N ALA A 193 4.55 32.91 -24.78
CA ALA A 193 5.79 32.40 -24.21
C ALA A 193 6.94 33.37 -24.45
N ARG A 194 7.96 33.29 -23.59
CA ARG A 194 9.23 34.01 -23.77
C ARG A 194 10.42 33.13 -23.47
N VAL A 195 11.51 33.38 -24.19
CA VAL A 195 12.85 32.96 -23.75
C VAL A 195 13.37 34.09 -22.86
N VAL A 196 13.45 33.84 -21.56
CA VAL A 196 13.87 34.81 -20.55
C VAL A 196 15.38 34.99 -20.63
N GLY A 197 15.84 36.19 -20.96
CA GLY A 197 17.27 36.48 -21.14
C GLY A 197 18.07 36.32 -19.85
N ALA A 198 17.50 36.76 -18.72
CA ALA A 198 18.18 36.75 -17.42
C ALA A 198 18.41 35.34 -16.84
N THR A 199 17.50 34.39 -17.08
CA THR A 199 17.57 33.02 -16.53
C THR A 199 17.86 31.95 -17.58
N ALA A 200 17.86 32.32 -18.86
CA ALA A 200 17.98 31.42 -20.00
C ALA A 200 16.92 30.29 -20.01
N SER A 201 15.70 30.58 -19.56
CA SER A 201 14.59 29.62 -19.49
C SER A 201 13.47 29.97 -20.47
N LEU A 202 12.76 28.96 -20.97
CA LEU A 202 11.46 29.15 -21.62
C LEU A 202 10.39 29.31 -20.53
N GLN A 203 9.64 30.40 -20.60
CA GLN A 203 8.53 30.68 -19.68
C GLN A 203 7.24 30.82 -20.50
N MET A 204 6.19 30.10 -20.09
CA MET A 204 4.83 30.34 -20.58
C MET A 204 4.25 31.53 -19.82
N ASP A 205 3.56 32.42 -20.52
CA ASP A 205 2.92 33.58 -19.88
C ASP A 205 1.61 33.18 -19.21
N GLU A 206 1.29 33.80 -18.07
CA GLU A 206 0.06 33.56 -17.29
C GLU A 206 -0.39 32.08 -17.26
N GLU A 207 -1.65 31.79 -17.65
CA GLU A 207 -2.23 30.44 -17.70
C GLU A 207 -2.12 29.78 -19.08
N GLN A 208 -1.27 30.33 -19.96
CA GLN A 208 -1.07 29.81 -21.32
C GLN A 208 -0.50 28.38 -21.27
N LYS A 209 -0.85 27.60 -22.29
CA LYS A 209 -0.60 26.16 -22.32
C LYS A 209 0.52 25.80 -23.28
N LEU A 210 1.41 24.92 -22.84
CA LEU A 210 2.20 24.10 -23.75
C LEU A 210 1.35 22.90 -24.16
N GLU A 211 0.59 23.05 -25.25
CA GLU A 211 -0.26 21.99 -25.78
C GLU A 211 0.54 20.98 -26.61
N PHE A 212 0.17 19.71 -26.52
CA PHE A 212 0.67 18.66 -27.41
C PHE A 212 -0.39 18.36 -28.49
N ALA A 213 -0.24 17.27 -29.25
CA ALA A 213 -1.06 16.93 -30.42
C ALA A 213 -2.60 17.10 -30.28
N GLN A 214 -3.12 17.18 -29.05
CA GLN A 214 -4.51 17.52 -28.72
C GLN A 214 -4.55 18.54 -27.58
N ALA A 215 -5.50 19.49 -27.63
CA ALA A 215 -5.64 20.55 -26.63
C ALA A 215 -5.97 20.07 -25.19
N SER A 216 -6.39 18.81 -25.04
CA SER A 216 -6.61 18.17 -23.73
C SER A 216 -5.31 17.76 -23.02
N ASN A 217 -4.18 17.77 -23.72
CA ASN A 217 -2.89 17.32 -23.21
C ASN A 217 -1.96 18.52 -23.16
N TYR A 218 -1.68 19.02 -21.96
CA TYR A 218 -0.89 20.23 -21.80
C TYR A 218 -0.17 20.33 -20.46
N ILE A 219 0.83 21.21 -20.44
CA ILE A 219 1.47 21.70 -19.22
C ILE A 219 1.14 23.18 -19.11
N ASN A 220 0.68 23.62 -17.94
CA ASN A 220 0.52 25.04 -17.64
C ASN A 220 0.71 25.31 -16.15
N ALA A 221 0.95 26.58 -15.83
CA ALA A 221 0.83 27.05 -14.46
C ALA A 221 -0.55 27.69 -14.28
N THR A 222 -1.13 27.55 -13.09
CA THR A 222 -2.35 28.25 -12.67
C THR A 222 -2.09 28.95 -11.34
N ASP A 223 -3.07 29.74 -10.87
CA ASP A 223 -2.99 30.41 -9.56
C ASP A 223 -1.77 31.32 -9.43
N ALA A 224 -1.51 32.14 -10.46
CA ALA A 224 -0.35 33.03 -10.55
C ALA A 224 1.01 32.31 -10.41
N GLY A 225 1.10 31.05 -10.87
CA GLY A 225 2.32 30.26 -10.86
C GLY A 225 2.49 29.34 -9.65
N ALA A 226 1.54 29.33 -8.71
CA ALA A 226 1.62 28.49 -7.51
C ALA A 226 1.37 27.00 -7.80
N THR A 227 0.58 26.71 -8.84
CA THR A 227 0.22 25.34 -9.22
C THR A 227 0.78 25.03 -10.60
N LEU A 228 1.60 23.99 -10.74
CA LEU A 228 2.02 23.44 -12.03
C LEU A 228 1.15 22.22 -12.35
N ASN A 229 0.41 22.27 -13.45
CA ASN A 229 -0.43 21.18 -13.89
C ASN A 229 0.23 20.35 -14.99
N LEU A 230 0.07 19.04 -14.89
CA LEU A 230 0.36 18.09 -15.96
C LEU A 230 -0.96 17.40 -16.32
N VAL A 231 -1.60 17.86 -17.40
CA VAL A 231 -2.95 17.43 -17.77
C VAL A 231 -2.87 16.49 -18.96
N THR A 232 -3.51 15.33 -18.82
CA THR A 232 -3.71 14.36 -19.91
C THR A 232 -5.19 14.03 -20.01
N GLY A 233 -5.72 14.03 -21.24
CA GLY A 233 -7.07 13.53 -21.53
C GLY A 233 -7.15 12.00 -21.59
N GLY A 234 -6.02 11.30 -21.41
CA GLY A 234 -5.92 9.83 -21.43
C GLY A 234 -4.97 9.32 -20.36
N GLU A 235 -4.05 8.43 -20.75
CA GLU A 235 -3.06 7.85 -19.83
C GLU A 235 -1.85 8.77 -19.65
N LEU A 236 -1.33 8.86 -18.41
CA LEU A 236 0.01 9.39 -18.13
C LEU A 236 0.95 8.20 -17.88
N ALA A 237 1.69 7.81 -18.91
CA ALA A 237 2.68 6.73 -18.80
C ALA A 237 4.02 7.27 -18.27
N MET A 238 4.51 6.71 -17.16
CA MET A 238 5.81 7.04 -16.58
C MET A 238 6.72 5.81 -16.59
N ASN A 239 7.71 5.78 -17.47
CA ASN A 239 8.71 4.71 -17.53
C ASN A 239 9.99 5.17 -16.81
N ALA A 240 10.06 4.93 -15.50
CA ALA A 240 11.20 5.28 -14.67
C ALA A 240 11.61 4.12 -13.76
N ALA A 241 12.92 3.92 -13.58
CA ALA A 241 13.42 2.94 -12.61
C ALA A 241 13.17 3.35 -11.15
N THR A 242 13.11 4.66 -10.90
CA THR A 242 12.85 5.26 -9.59
C THR A 242 12.01 6.52 -9.74
N MET A 243 11.06 6.73 -8.82
CA MET A 243 10.31 7.97 -8.68
C MET A 243 10.56 8.54 -7.28
N THR A 244 11.04 9.78 -7.22
CA THR A 244 11.35 10.45 -5.95
C THR A 244 10.56 11.73 -5.86
N PHE A 245 9.79 11.88 -4.78
CA PHE A 245 9.08 13.12 -4.45
C PHE A 245 9.80 13.76 -3.26
N GLN A 246 10.29 14.99 -3.44
CA GLN A 246 11.01 15.75 -2.41
C GLN A 246 10.28 17.06 -2.17
N GLY A 247 10.00 17.39 -0.92
CA GLY A 247 9.41 18.66 -0.50
C GLY A 247 10.05 19.14 0.80
N THR A 248 9.95 20.44 1.09
CA THR A 248 10.48 21.02 2.34
C THR A 248 9.54 20.86 3.53
N ASP A 249 8.26 20.61 3.26
CA ASP A 249 7.18 20.54 4.28
C ASP A 249 6.68 19.11 4.51
N ASP A 250 7.46 18.10 4.09
CA ASP A 250 7.24 16.64 4.26
C ASP A 250 5.86 16.08 3.85
N LEU A 251 5.02 16.87 3.18
CA LEU A 251 3.65 16.48 2.84
C LEU A 251 3.51 16.17 1.34
N LEU A 252 3.48 14.87 1.01
CA LEU A 252 2.94 14.39 -0.26
C LEU A 252 1.48 14.00 -0.06
N THR A 253 0.55 14.77 -0.65
CA THR A 253 -0.87 14.40 -0.68
C THR A 253 -1.23 13.84 -2.06
N ILE A 254 -1.55 12.55 -2.13
CA ILE A 254 -2.10 11.94 -3.34
C ILE A 254 -3.63 11.85 -3.17
N THR A 255 -4.35 12.79 -3.77
CA THR A 255 -5.82 12.76 -3.78
C THR A 255 -6.31 11.90 -4.94
N LYS A 256 -7.10 10.87 -4.65
CA LYS A 256 -7.71 10.01 -5.66
C LYS A 256 -9.22 10.21 -5.64
N ASN A 257 -9.79 10.49 -6.82
CA ASN A 257 -11.24 10.50 -7.04
C ASN A 257 -11.67 9.30 -7.91
N LEU A 258 -10.93 8.20 -7.81
CA LEU A 258 -11.13 6.98 -8.59
C LEU A 258 -11.64 5.87 -7.65
N ALA A 259 -12.42 4.94 -8.20
CA ALA A 259 -13.00 3.83 -7.44
C ALA A 259 -11.96 2.80 -6.95
N SER A 260 -10.81 2.71 -7.62
CA SER A 260 -9.76 1.73 -7.31
C SER A 260 -8.35 2.23 -7.66
N GLU A 261 -7.36 1.69 -6.97
CA GLU A 261 -5.94 1.75 -7.30
C GLU A 261 -5.38 0.34 -7.29
N GLU A 262 -4.50 0.03 -8.25
CA GLU A 262 -3.87 -1.28 -8.34
C GLU A 262 -2.35 -1.11 -8.41
N LEU A 263 -1.63 -1.78 -7.50
CA LEU A 263 -0.17 -1.91 -7.54
C LEU A 263 0.17 -3.31 -8.05
N THR A 264 0.60 -3.43 -9.31
CA THR A 264 0.91 -4.72 -9.94
C THR A 264 2.40 -4.89 -10.23
N SER A 265 2.85 -6.14 -10.28
CA SER A 265 4.18 -6.52 -10.74
C SER A 265 4.06 -7.70 -11.68
N ALA A 266 4.54 -7.55 -12.92
CA ALA A 266 4.59 -8.64 -13.90
C ALA A 266 5.79 -9.58 -13.69
N THR A 267 6.62 -9.34 -12.66
CA THR A 267 7.79 -10.17 -12.37
C THR A 267 7.45 -11.26 -11.36
N GLN A 268 8.06 -12.45 -11.49
CA GLN A 268 7.86 -13.59 -10.59
C GLN A 268 8.59 -13.38 -9.26
N LYS A 269 8.25 -12.31 -8.56
CA LYS A 269 8.72 -11.93 -7.23
C LYS A 269 7.56 -11.34 -6.44
N ASN A 270 7.73 -11.24 -5.14
CA ASN A 270 6.72 -10.69 -4.25
C ASN A 270 6.74 -9.16 -4.39
N PRO A 271 5.70 -8.50 -4.95
CA PRO A 271 5.57 -7.06 -4.81
C PRO A 271 5.47 -6.72 -3.33
N VAL A 272 6.12 -5.63 -2.90
CA VAL A 272 6.13 -5.18 -1.51
C VAL A 272 5.77 -3.70 -1.48
N LEU A 273 4.79 -3.35 -0.65
CA LEU A 273 4.55 -1.97 -0.22
C LEU A 273 5.34 -1.75 1.08
N THR A 274 6.35 -0.89 1.06
CA THR A 274 7.13 -0.53 2.25
C THR A 274 6.81 0.89 2.67
N ILE A 275 6.39 1.07 3.93
CA ILE A 275 6.24 2.38 4.57
C ILE A 275 7.32 2.47 5.66
N SER A 276 8.35 3.28 5.44
CA SER A 276 9.52 3.36 6.33
C SER A 276 9.86 4.81 6.69
N ASN A 277 10.00 5.07 7.99
CA ASN A 277 10.72 6.23 8.49
C ASN A 277 12.20 5.85 8.62
N THR A 278 13.10 6.54 7.91
CA THR A 278 14.54 6.29 7.98
C THR A 278 15.26 7.17 9.01
N ALA A 279 14.55 8.09 9.67
CA ALA A 279 15.10 8.91 10.73
C ALA A 279 15.45 8.04 11.96
N ALA A 280 16.54 8.39 12.65
CA ALA A 280 16.96 7.71 13.87
C ALA A 280 16.21 8.28 15.09
N ASP A 281 14.89 8.17 15.11
CA ASP A 281 14.02 8.62 16.17
C ASP A 281 13.10 7.49 16.69
N ALA A 282 12.09 7.84 17.49
CA ALA A 282 11.17 6.87 18.09
C ALA A 282 9.95 6.53 17.20
N PHE A 283 9.81 7.15 16.02
CA PHE A 283 8.63 7.06 15.18
C PHE A 283 8.87 6.17 13.95
N GLY A 284 7.89 5.33 13.60
CA GLY A 284 7.94 4.45 12.43
C GLY A 284 7.03 4.91 11.28
N GLY A 285 6.92 4.10 10.23
CA GLY A 285 5.92 4.26 9.20
C GLY A 285 4.51 3.95 9.72
N ILE A 286 3.50 4.67 9.23
CA ILE A 286 2.09 4.50 9.61
C ILE A 286 1.26 4.18 8.36
N LEU A 287 0.44 3.13 8.44
CA LEU A 287 -0.69 2.91 7.55
C LEU A 287 -1.97 3.29 8.31
N GLU A 288 -2.56 4.43 7.97
CA GLU A 288 -3.81 4.89 8.57
C GLU A 288 -5.00 4.57 7.65
N LEU A 289 -5.95 3.78 8.15
CA LEU A 289 -7.23 3.50 7.48
C LEU A 289 -8.29 4.42 8.06
N LYS A 290 -8.67 5.47 7.31
CA LYS A 290 -9.56 6.53 7.79
C LYS A 290 -10.74 6.73 6.86
N LYS A 291 -11.93 6.91 7.46
CA LYS A 291 -13.17 7.26 6.77
C LYS A 291 -13.54 8.73 7.08
N ALA A 292 -14.25 9.39 6.16
CA ALA A 292 -14.63 10.80 6.29
C ALA A 292 -15.62 11.08 7.44
N ALA A 293 -16.39 10.08 7.86
CA ALA A 293 -17.23 10.12 9.05
C ALA A 293 -16.91 8.90 9.91
N ASN A 294 -17.09 9.03 11.23
CA ASN A 294 -17.09 7.87 12.11
C ASN A 294 -18.09 6.85 11.54
N ALA A 295 -17.65 5.60 11.42
CA ALA A 295 -18.59 4.54 11.12
C ALA A 295 -19.66 4.50 12.22
N ASP A 296 -20.90 4.10 11.90
CA ASP A 296 -21.86 3.74 12.94
C ASP A 296 -21.29 2.62 13.81
N ASP A 297 -21.88 2.37 14.99
CA ASP A 297 -21.51 1.24 15.84
C ASP A 297 -21.49 -0.07 15.01
N GLY A 298 -20.38 -0.79 15.05
CA GLY A 298 -20.12 -2.02 14.28
C GLY A 298 -19.64 -1.82 12.84
N GLY A 299 -19.41 -0.58 12.39
CA GLY A 299 -18.98 -0.35 11.00
C GLY A 299 -17.47 -0.50 10.77
N VAL A 300 -17.12 -1.01 9.58
CA VAL A 300 -15.73 -1.27 9.16
C VAL A 300 -15.04 0.03 8.72
N LEU A 301 -13.88 0.32 9.33
CA LEU A 301 -13.01 1.45 9.02
C LEU A 301 -12.02 1.14 7.91
N GLY A 302 -11.60 -0.12 7.81
CA GLY A 302 -10.78 -0.65 6.73
C GLY A 302 -10.59 -2.16 6.85
N SER A 303 -10.19 -2.79 5.76
CA SER A 303 -10.02 -4.23 5.67
C SER A 303 -8.70 -4.61 5.01
N ILE A 304 -8.13 -5.73 5.45
CA ILE A 304 -7.05 -6.43 4.73
C ILE A 304 -7.64 -7.73 4.22
N ILE A 305 -7.62 -7.92 2.90
CA ILE A 305 -8.27 -9.05 2.23
C ILE A 305 -7.22 -9.85 1.46
N SER A 306 -7.24 -11.17 1.60
CA SER A 306 -6.53 -12.07 0.70
C SER A 306 -7.48 -12.59 -0.37
N SER A 307 -7.11 -12.42 -1.63
CA SER A 307 -7.90 -12.86 -2.78
C SER A 307 -7.04 -13.52 -3.85
N GLY A 308 -7.66 -14.40 -4.64
CA GLY A 308 -7.10 -15.05 -5.82
C GLY A 308 -7.73 -14.54 -7.11
N THR A 309 -7.44 -15.22 -8.21
CA THR A 309 -7.92 -14.82 -9.54
C THR A 309 -9.41 -15.14 -9.72
N GLY A 310 -10.27 -14.13 -9.74
CA GLY A 310 -11.71 -14.28 -9.98
C GLY A 310 -12.53 -13.25 -9.22
N ALA A 311 -13.74 -12.94 -9.68
CA ALA A 311 -14.57 -11.87 -9.11
C ALA A 311 -14.97 -12.10 -7.64
N ASP A 312 -14.95 -13.35 -7.17
CA ASP A 312 -15.43 -13.76 -5.84
C ASP A 312 -14.43 -14.68 -5.10
N ASN A 313 -13.14 -14.62 -5.44
CA ASN A 313 -12.12 -15.52 -4.88
C ASN A 313 -11.40 -14.91 -3.68
N GLU A 314 -12.14 -14.38 -2.71
CA GLU A 314 -11.59 -13.97 -1.42
C GLU A 314 -11.41 -15.21 -0.51
N TYR A 315 -10.42 -15.21 0.38
CA TYR A 315 -10.10 -16.37 1.22
C TYR A 315 -10.10 -16.03 2.71
N ALA A 316 -9.47 -14.92 3.09
CA ALA A 316 -9.41 -14.45 4.46
C ALA A 316 -9.50 -12.93 4.52
N LYS A 317 -9.99 -12.43 5.66
CA LYS A 317 -10.22 -11.00 5.88
C LYS A 317 -9.93 -10.63 7.33
N ILE A 318 -9.33 -9.48 7.49
CA ILE A 318 -9.20 -8.78 8.77
C ILE A 318 -9.96 -7.47 8.63
N ASP A 319 -10.98 -7.29 9.47
CA ASP A 319 -11.72 -6.03 9.56
C ASP A 319 -11.30 -5.25 10.80
N PHE A 320 -11.02 -3.97 10.60
CA PHE A 320 -10.85 -2.99 11.67
C PHE A 320 -12.17 -2.24 11.86
N GLU A 321 -12.84 -2.46 12.98
CA GLU A 321 -14.22 -2.03 13.22
C GLU A 321 -14.31 -0.96 14.32
N SER A 322 -15.33 -0.10 14.21
CA SER A 322 -15.74 0.83 15.27
C SER A 322 -16.80 0.15 16.14
N LYS A 323 -16.40 -0.59 17.19
CA LYS A 323 -17.36 -1.15 18.15
C LYS A 323 -18.26 -0.08 18.78
N THR A 324 -17.70 1.06 19.13
CA THR A 324 -18.47 2.22 19.61
C THR A 324 -17.98 3.50 18.95
N ALA A 325 -18.84 4.08 18.13
CA ALA A 325 -18.65 5.30 17.39
C ALA A 325 -18.87 6.53 18.27
N SER A 326 -17.85 6.90 19.04
CA SER A 326 -17.88 8.08 19.91
C SER A 326 -16.71 9.02 19.61
N ALA A 327 -17.00 10.31 19.50
CA ALA A 327 -15.96 11.33 19.34
C ALA A 327 -15.10 11.52 20.59
N ALA A 328 -15.63 11.19 21.78
CA ALA A 328 -14.92 11.34 23.06
C ALA A 328 -14.26 10.04 23.53
N THR A 329 -14.84 8.90 23.18
CA THR A 329 -14.46 7.57 23.72
C THR A 329 -14.60 6.49 22.64
N PRO A 330 -13.86 6.58 21.52
CA PRO A 330 -13.95 5.58 20.46
C PRO A 330 -13.48 4.22 20.98
N VAL A 331 -14.23 3.16 20.66
CA VAL A 331 -13.84 1.78 20.98
C VAL A 331 -13.68 1.02 19.68
N GLY A 332 -12.47 0.53 19.42
CA GLY A 332 -12.17 -0.27 18.24
C GLY A 332 -12.33 -1.77 18.50
N ALA A 333 -12.59 -2.52 17.44
CA ALA A 333 -12.60 -3.98 17.44
C ALA A 333 -11.86 -4.52 16.22
N ILE A 334 -11.41 -5.78 16.30
CA ILE A 334 -10.79 -6.48 15.18
C ILE A 334 -11.53 -7.80 14.98
N GLN A 335 -11.98 -8.05 13.76
CA GLN A 335 -12.59 -9.32 13.36
C GLN A 335 -11.69 -10.06 12.38
N PHE A 336 -11.47 -11.35 12.64
CA PHE A 336 -10.81 -12.29 11.75
C PHE A 336 -11.83 -13.24 11.15
N SER A 337 -11.89 -13.26 9.82
CA SER A 337 -12.83 -14.09 9.08
C SER A 337 -12.17 -14.88 7.97
N VAL A 338 -12.75 -16.04 7.65
CA VAL A 338 -12.31 -16.92 6.55
C VAL A 338 -13.51 -17.37 5.73
N HIS A 339 -13.28 -17.75 4.48
CA HIS A 339 -14.29 -18.45 3.69
C HIS A 339 -14.25 -19.95 3.97
N GLN A 340 -15.37 -20.51 4.43
CA GLN A 340 -15.54 -21.95 4.66
C GLN A 340 -16.45 -22.64 3.60
N GLY A 341 -16.49 -22.09 2.39
CA GLY A 341 -17.38 -22.53 1.31
C GLY A 341 -18.75 -21.86 1.37
N GLY A 342 -19.29 -21.46 0.21
CA GLY A 342 -20.56 -20.75 0.13
C GLY A 342 -20.47 -19.25 0.40
N GLY A 343 -19.72 -18.50 -0.42
CA GLY A 343 -19.88 -17.05 -0.70
C GLY A 343 -19.72 -16.02 0.42
N ALA A 344 -20.01 -16.33 1.69
CA ALA A 344 -19.94 -15.41 2.81
C ALA A 344 -18.71 -15.68 3.68
N TYR A 345 -18.22 -14.63 4.34
CA TYR A 345 -17.20 -14.71 5.37
C TYR A 345 -17.78 -15.32 6.65
N THR A 346 -17.01 -16.21 7.26
CA THR A 346 -17.33 -16.79 8.56
C THR A 346 -16.34 -16.25 9.60
N GLU A 347 -16.86 -15.62 10.64
CA GLU A 347 -16.08 -15.13 11.78
C GLU A 347 -15.52 -16.31 12.59
N ILE A 348 -14.21 -16.31 12.82
CA ILE A 348 -13.53 -17.37 13.60
C ILE A 348 -12.87 -16.84 14.87
N MET A 349 -12.57 -15.53 14.90
CA MET A 349 -11.95 -14.88 16.05
C MET A 349 -12.25 -13.39 16.04
N ASP A 350 -12.45 -12.82 17.21
CA ASP A 350 -12.53 -11.37 17.39
C ASP A 350 -11.69 -10.89 18.58
N ILE A 351 -11.34 -9.61 18.55
CA ILE A 351 -10.68 -8.92 19.64
C ILE A 351 -11.50 -7.69 19.98
N ASN A 352 -11.88 -7.58 21.25
CA ASN A 352 -12.61 -6.45 21.80
C ASN A 352 -13.99 -6.23 21.14
N LYS A 353 -14.52 -7.16 20.32
CA LYS A 353 -15.77 -6.99 19.56
C LYS A 353 -16.98 -7.44 20.37
N LEU A 354 -17.09 -8.72 20.69
CA LEU A 354 -18.20 -9.23 21.48
C LEU A 354 -18.13 -8.70 22.92
N PHE A 355 -16.99 -8.92 23.57
CA PHE A 355 -16.71 -8.44 24.93
C PHE A 355 -15.55 -7.43 24.95
N VAL A 356 -15.50 -6.58 25.96
CA VAL A 356 -14.45 -5.56 26.09
C VAL A 356 -13.19 -6.20 26.67
N ASN A 357 -12.03 -5.91 26.07
CA ASN A 357 -10.72 -6.45 26.44
C ASN A 357 -10.63 -8.00 26.38
N THR A 358 -11.37 -8.61 25.44
CA THR A 358 -11.44 -10.07 25.29
C THR A 358 -10.97 -10.50 23.91
N VAL A 359 -10.38 -11.69 23.83
CA VAL A 359 -10.22 -12.44 22.59
C VAL A 359 -11.29 -13.53 22.57
N THR A 360 -12.16 -13.52 21.58
CA THR A 360 -13.20 -14.55 21.39
C THR A 360 -12.77 -15.49 20.27
N ILE A 361 -12.93 -16.80 20.46
CA ILE A 361 -12.74 -17.82 19.41
C ILE A 361 -14.11 -18.40 19.08
N GLY A 362 -14.55 -18.22 17.83
CA GLY A 362 -15.89 -18.56 17.37
C GLY A 362 -16.97 -17.55 17.76
N THR A 363 -18.20 -17.84 17.38
CA THR A 363 -19.42 -17.07 17.70
C THR A 363 -20.54 -18.03 18.15
N GLU A 364 -21.68 -17.48 18.60
CA GLU A 364 -22.84 -18.30 19.02
C GLU A 364 -23.32 -19.23 17.89
N ASP A 365 -23.35 -18.72 16.65
CA ASP A 365 -23.80 -19.46 15.47
C ASP A 365 -22.66 -20.21 14.74
N ASN A 366 -21.39 -19.87 15.02
CA ASN A 366 -20.22 -20.53 14.43
C ASN A 366 -19.17 -20.85 15.50
N ARG A 367 -19.34 -22.01 16.15
CA ARG A 367 -18.38 -22.50 17.14
C ARG A 367 -17.04 -22.82 16.47
N ALA A 368 -15.96 -22.30 17.03
CA ALA A 368 -14.60 -22.59 16.57
C ALA A 368 -13.79 -23.22 17.71
N ASP A 369 -12.93 -24.18 17.36
CA ASP A 369 -12.11 -24.88 18.33
C ASP A 369 -10.73 -24.22 18.49
N LEU A 370 -10.22 -24.19 19.73
CA LEU A 370 -8.82 -23.83 20.00
C LEU A 370 -7.98 -25.11 20.14
N LYS A 371 -7.05 -25.33 19.20
CA LYS A 371 -6.07 -26.42 19.28
C LYS A 371 -4.67 -25.87 19.56
N VAL A 372 -4.03 -26.35 20.62
CA VAL A 372 -2.66 -25.97 21.01
C VAL A 372 -1.75 -27.19 20.89
N TYR A 373 -0.74 -27.13 20.02
CA TYR A 373 0.24 -28.23 19.83
C TYR A 373 1.38 -28.23 20.87
N GLY A 374 1.44 -27.23 21.74
CA GLY A 374 2.38 -27.12 22.87
C GLY A 374 1.67 -26.75 24.16
N ASP A 375 2.41 -26.23 25.14
CA ASP A 375 1.84 -25.86 26.43
C ASP A 375 0.99 -24.59 26.32
N LEU A 376 -0.23 -24.62 26.87
CA LEU A 376 -0.97 -23.41 27.18
C LEU A 376 -0.41 -22.82 28.48
N LEU A 377 0.65 -22.01 28.36
CA LEU A 377 1.24 -21.33 29.51
C LEU A 377 0.46 -20.05 29.83
N ALA A 378 -0.33 -20.08 30.90
CA ALA A 378 -0.88 -18.87 31.48
C ALA A 378 -0.09 -18.47 32.73
N SER A 379 0.59 -17.32 32.68
CA SER A 379 1.42 -16.84 33.80
C SER A 379 0.61 -16.54 35.06
N THR A 380 -0.68 -16.22 34.90
CA THR A 380 -1.68 -16.07 35.97
C THR A 380 -3.06 -16.45 35.41
N THR A 381 -3.44 -17.72 35.39
CA THR A 381 -4.83 -18.12 35.14
C THR A 381 -5.61 -18.14 36.43
N ALA A 382 -6.44 -17.12 36.65
CA ALA A 382 -7.66 -17.29 37.42
C ALA A 382 -8.79 -17.27 36.39
N TYR A 383 -9.48 -18.40 36.22
CA TYR A 383 -10.70 -18.39 35.44
C TYR A 383 -11.77 -17.73 36.32
N GLU A 384 -12.39 -16.65 35.85
CA GLU A 384 -13.48 -15.98 36.58
C GLU A 384 -14.75 -16.85 36.65
N ALA A 385 -14.81 -17.87 35.80
CA ALA A 385 -15.88 -18.86 35.72
C ALA A 385 -15.27 -20.24 35.49
N ASP A 386 -16.03 -21.29 35.80
CA ASP A 386 -15.53 -22.66 35.71
C ASP A 386 -15.14 -23.05 34.27
N ILE A 387 -14.15 -23.94 34.15
CA ILE A 387 -13.89 -24.64 32.89
C ILE A 387 -15.00 -25.68 32.70
N ARG A 388 -15.95 -25.38 31.82
CA ARG A 388 -17.12 -26.25 31.59
C ARG A 388 -16.99 -27.03 30.28
N PRO A 389 -17.41 -28.30 30.24
CA PRO A 389 -17.51 -29.05 28.99
C PRO A 389 -18.58 -28.40 28.08
N GLY A 390 -18.37 -28.46 26.76
CA GLY A 390 -19.30 -27.88 25.78
C GLY A 390 -20.69 -28.53 25.79
N GLN A 391 -20.79 -29.80 26.22
CA GLN A 391 -22.03 -30.53 26.48
C GLN A 391 -21.83 -31.51 27.65
N ARG A 392 -22.85 -31.66 28.52
CA ARG A 392 -22.78 -32.62 29.64
C ARG A 392 -22.57 -34.05 29.11
N GLY A 393 -21.66 -34.79 29.74
CA GLY A 393 -21.37 -36.20 29.41
C GLY A 393 -20.68 -36.45 28.07
N VAL A 394 -20.20 -35.41 27.36
CA VAL A 394 -19.56 -35.57 26.04
C VAL A 394 -18.04 -35.37 26.09
N GLN A 395 -17.54 -34.42 26.88
CA GLN A 395 -16.11 -34.11 26.94
C GLN A 395 -15.46 -34.71 28.19
N ASP A 396 -14.35 -35.39 27.98
CA ASP A 396 -13.51 -35.98 29.02
C ASP A 396 -12.33 -35.06 29.38
N ILE A 397 -11.82 -35.18 30.61
CA ILE A 397 -10.53 -34.58 31.01
C ILE A 397 -9.41 -35.56 30.64
N GLY A 398 -9.01 -35.53 29.37
CA GLY A 398 -8.09 -36.52 28.76
C GLY A 398 -8.85 -37.65 28.05
N THR A 399 -8.15 -38.53 27.34
CA THR A 399 -8.74 -39.73 26.67
C THR A 399 -7.80 -40.91 26.89
N ASP A 400 -8.28 -42.15 26.69
CA ASP A 400 -7.44 -43.35 26.74
C ASP A 400 -6.18 -43.19 25.88
N GLY A 401 -5.01 -43.28 26.52
CA GLY A 401 -3.68 -43.08 25.94
C GLY A 401 -3.18 -41.63 25.87
N VAL A 402 -3.98 -40.64 26.28
CA VAL A 402 -3.62 -39.21 26.39
C VAL A 402 -4.31 -38.60 27.64
N GLU A 403 -4.02 -39.17 28.80
CA GLU A 403 -4.51 -38.69 30.08
C GLU A 403 -3.73 -37.46 30.58
N TRP A 404 -4.36 -36.66 31.43
CA TRP A 404 -3.65 -35.62 32.16
C TRP A 404 -2.66 -36.26 33.12
N GLY A 405 -1.38 -35.85 33.06
CA GLY A 405 -0.35 -36.42 33.94
C GLY A 405 -0.63 -36.18 35.42
N ASN A 406 -0.92 -34.93 35.81
CA ASN A 406 -1.35 -34.56 37.16
C ASN A 406 -2.51 -33.56 37.07
N VAL A 407 -3.51 -33.71 37.93
CA VAL A 407 -4.54 -32.70 38.22
C VAL A 407 -4.26 -32.16 39.63
N TRP A 408 -3.90 -30.88 39.73
CA TRP A 408 -3.56 -30.25 41.01
C TRP A 408 -4.75 -29.43 41.52
N LEU A 409 -5.22 -29.76 42.72
CA LEU A 409 -6.20 -28.97 43.46
C LEU A 409 -5.46 -28.20 44.56
N ALA A 410 -5.79 -26.91 44.74
CA ALA A 410 -5.36 -26.17 45.93
C ALA A 410 -6.21 -26.58 47.15
N GLU A 411 -5.84 -26.12 48.35
CA GLU A 411 -6.71 -26.21 49.54
C GLU A 411 -8.11 -25.65 49.21
N ASP A 412 -9.16 -26.37 49.63
CA ASP A 412 -10.57 -26.13 49.28
C ASP A 412 -10.92 -26.31 47.79
N GLY A 413 -9.97 -26.76 46.96
CA GLY A 413 -10.21 -27.11 45.56
C GLY A 413 -11.07 -28.36 45.46
N VAL A 414 -12.11 -28.28 44.62
CA VAL A 414 -13.11 -29.35 44.43
C VAL A 414 -13.08 -29.87 43.01
N VAL A 415 -13.19 -31.19 42.85
CA VAL A 415 -13.64 -31.82 41.60
C VAL A 415 -15.09 -32.23 41.82
N SER A 416 -16.01 -31.61 41.09
CA SER A 416 -17.42 -32.00 41.06
C SER A 416 -17.69 -32.96 39.91
N PHE A 417 -18.41 -34.04 40.19
CA PHE A 417 -18.94 -35.00 39.22
C PHE A 417 -20.47 -34.89 39.24
N GLY A 418 -21.03 -34.32 38.16
CA GLY A 418 -22.45 -34.00 38.08
C GLY A 418 -23.38 -35.17 37.79
N GLY A 419 -24.65 -35.01 38.16
CA GLY A 419 -25.72 -36.00 37.97
C GLY A 419 -26.34 -36.02 36.57
N GLU A 420 -27.24 -36.98 36.32
CA GLU A 420 -27.98 -37.13 35.06
C GLU A 420 -29.06 -36.05 34.87
N ASN A 421 -29.48 -35.37 35.95
CA ASN A 421 -30.64 -34.50 35.98
C ASN A 421 -30.29 -33.01 35.82
N ALA A 422 -31.29 -32.20 35.45
CA ALA A 422 -31.13 -30.75 35.39
C ALA A 422 -31.05 -30.16 36.80
N GLU A 423 -29.84 -29.82 37.24
CA GLU A 423 -29.58 -29.20 38.54
C GLU A 423 -29.82 -27.68 38.50
N ILE A 424 -30.27 -27.14 39.63
CA ILE A 424 -30.32 -25.71 39.95
C ILE A 424 -29.36 -25.47 41.11
N ASP A 425 -28.74 -24.28 41.19
CA ASP A 425 -27.66 -23.91 42.16
C ASP A 425 -27.90 -24.22 43.66
N SER A 426 -29.10 -24.68 44.05
CA SER A 426 -29.45 -25.01 45.43
C SER A 426 -29.63 -26.50 45.73
N ASP A 427 -29.68 -27.37 44.72
CA ASP A 427 -29.78 -28.84 44.83
C ASP A 427 -28.98 -29.42 43.68
N ASP A 428 -27.66 -29.58 43.85
CA ASP A 428 -26.79 -30.09 42.78
C ASP A 428 -26.60 -31.61 42.81
N ASP A 429 -26.94 -32.34 43.88
CA ASP A 429 -26.75 -33.82 43.98
C ASP A 429 -25.35 -34.31 43.53
N ASP A 430 -24.40 -33.38 43.40
CA ASP A 430 -23.09 -33.57 42.80
C ASP A 430 -22.23 -34.41 43.74
N VAL A 431 -21.43 -35.31 43.17
CA VAL A 431 -20.36 -35.96 43.94
C VAL A 431 -19.16 -35.04 43.92
N GLU A 432 -18.83 -34.44 45.05
CA GLU A 432 -17.68 -33.55 45.18
C GLU A 432 -16.54 -34.24 45.91
N LEU A 433 -15.35 -34.19 45.31
CA LEU A 433 -14.09 -34.59 45.93
C LEU A 433 -13.26 -33.34 46.21
N SER A 434 -13.19 -32.96 47.48
CA SER A 434 -12.49 -31.75 47.94
C SER A 434 -11.14 -32.08 48.56
N HIS A 435 -10.10 -31.29 48.27
CA HIS A 435 -8.89 -31.29 49.09
C HIS A 435 -9.17 -30.59 50.41
N VAL A 436 -8.83 -31.25 51.52
CA VAL A 436 -9.05 -30.71 52.86
C VAL A 436 -7.79 -30.86 53.70
N GLN A 437 -7.39 -29.76 54.33
CA GLN A 437 -6.46 -29.76 55.45
C GLN A 437 -7.23 -29.39 56.73
N PRO A 438 -7.50 -30.35 57.64
CA PRO A 438 -8.20 -30.03 58.88
C PRO A 438 -7.45 -28.96 59.67
N SER A 439 -8.18 -27.98 60.23
CA SER A 439 -7.58 -26.85 60.93
C SER A 439 -6.63 -27.32 62.05
N GLY A 440 -5.36 -26.93 61.96
CA GLY A 440 -4.31 -27.30 62.92
C GLY A 440 -3.69 -28.69 62.73
N ALA A 441 -4.07 -29.43 61.69
CA ALA A 441 -3.47 -30.71 61.34
C ALA A 441 -2.27 -30.55 60.38
N SER A 442 -1.31 -31.46 60.49
CA SER A 442 -0.13 -31.53 59.61
C SER A 442 -0.29 -32.51 58.45
N TYR A 443 -1.53 -32.90 58.15
CA TYR A 443 -1.85 -33.84 57.08
C TYR A 443 -2.98 -33.27 56.22
N GLU A 444 -2.98 -33.67 54.97
CA GLU A 444 -3.99 -33.33 53.97
C GLU A 444 -4.72 -34.61 53.57
N GLY A 445 -5.96 -34.47 53.11
CA GLY A 445 -6.76 -35.59 52.64
C GLY A 445 -7.80 -35.17 51.60
N LEU A 446 -8.55 -36.16 51.14
CA LEU A 446 -9.67 -35.97 50.23
C LEU A 446 -10.98 -36.20 50.99
N LEU A 447 -11.95 -35.31 50.80
CA LEU A 447 -13.28 -35.39 51.39
C LEU A 447 -14.32 -35.60 50.30
N LEU A 448 -15.16 -36.62 50.48
CA LEU A 448 -16.40 -36.79 49.72
C LEU A 448 -17.54 -36.08 50.44
N ASN A 449 -18.36 -35.33 49.71
CA ASN A 449 -19.50 -34.63 50.28
C ASN A 449 -20.66 -35.59 50.65
N GLY A 450 -21.38 -35.23 51.73
CA GLY A 450 -22.63 -35.87 52.14
C GLY A 450 -22.58 -37.39 52.35
N ILE A 451 -23.47 -38.09 51.62
CA ILE A 451 -23.57 -39.56 51.64
C ILE A 451 -23.05 -40.18 50.34
N ASN A 452 -22.23 -39.47 49.57
CA ASN A 452 -21.69 -39.98 48.32
C ASN A 452 -20.68 -41.12 48.58
N LYS A 453 -20.45 -41.93 47.54
CA LYS A 453 -19.80 -43.25 47.65
C LYS A 453 -18.68 -43.39 46.61
N LEU A 454 -17.63 -44.12 46.98
CA LEU A 454 -16.70 -44.72 46.03
C LEU A 454 -17.21 -46.11 45.70
N PHE A 455 -17.78 -46.27 44.51
CA PHE A 455 -18.23 -47.57 44.02
C PHE A 455 -17.08 -48.36 43.42
N PHE A 456 -17.17 -49.68 43.55
CA PHE A 456 -16.30 -50.63 42.86
C PHE A 456 -17.14 -51.40 41.84
N GLU A 457 -16.49 -51.89 40.79
CA GLU A 457 -17.15 -52.57 39.67
C GLU A 457 -17.77 -53.90 40.11
N ASP A 458 -19.06 -53.85 40.48
CA ASP A 458 -19.91 -54.99 40.80
C ASP A 458 -21.33 -54.79 40.23
N TYR A 459 -21.42 -54.15 39.06
CA TYR A 459 -22.73 -53.84 38.49
C TYR A 459 -23.49 -55.12 38.12
N ASP A 460 -24.56 -55.41 38.87
CA ASP A 460 -25.60 -56.39 38.54
C ASP A 460 -26.90 -55.66 38.22
N GLU A 461 -27.57 -56.03 37.12
CA GLU A 461 -28.81 -55.39 36.67
C GLU A 461 -29.96 -55.45 37.70
N ASN A 462 -29.89 -56.36 38.68
CA ASN A 462 -30.93 -56.57 39.70
C ASN A 462 -30.60 -55.93 41.06
N THR A 463 -29.31 -55.75 41.39
CA THR A 463 -28.89 -55.17 42.68
C THR A 463 -28.22 -53.80 42.55
N GLY A 464 -27.83 -53.40 41.34
CA GLY A 464 -27.15 -52.14 41.05
C GLY A 464 -25.71 -52.12 41.56
N LEU A 465 -25.20 -50.93 41.85
CA LEU A 465 -23.90 -50.75 42.49
C LEU A 465 -24.06 -50.89 44.01
N ASP A 466 -23.78 -52.07 44.55
CA ASP A 466 -23.90 -52.38 45.98
C ASP A 466 -22.55 -52.59 46.69
N GLN A 467 -21.45 -52.63 45.93
CA GLN A 467 -20.08 -52.61 46.46
C GLN A 467 -19.53 -51.18 46.54
N TYR A 468 -19.25 -50.68 47.76
CA TYR A 468 -18.74 -49.32 47.96
C TYR A 468 -18.05 -49.07 49.30
N ILE A 469 -17.33 -47.94 49.37
CA ILE A 469 -16.90 -47.31 50.62
C ILE A 469 -17.49 -45.89 50.71
N GLY A 470 -17.98 -45.51 51.90
CA GLY A 470 -18.40 -44.13 52.15
C GLY A 470 -19.12 -43.93 53.48
N SER A 471 -19.70 -42.75 53.68
CA SER A 471 -20.46 -42.43 54.90
C SER A 471 -21.83 -43.11 54.90
N LYS A 472 -22.21 -43.74 56.03
CA LYS A 472 -23.53 -44.37 56.21
C LYS A 472 -24.66 -43.34 56.17
N THR A 473 -24.43 -42.21 56.82
CA THR A 473 -25.37 -41.09 56.96
C THR A 473 -24.57 -39.80 56.97
N ALA A 474 -25.21 -38.67 56.66
CA ALA A 474 -24.52 -37.38 56.55
C ALA A 474 -23.92 -36.87 57.88
N THR A 475 -24.41 -37.31 59.04
CA THR A 475 -24.05 -36.69 60.34
C THR A 475 -23.51 -37.65 61.39
N ALA A 476 -23.62 -38.98 61.19
CA ALA A 476 -23.23 -39.93 62.23
C ALA A 476 -21.72 -40.23 62.27
N GLY A 477 -20.94 -39.80 61.27
CA GLY A 477 -19.51 -40.09 61.18
C GLY A 477 -19.19 -41.59 61.06
N ILE A 478 -20.15 -42.39 60.58
CA ILE A 478 -20.00 -43.84 60.42
C ILE A 478 -19.53 -44.12 59.00
N THR A 479 -18.32 -44.66 58.86
CA THR A 479 -17.83 -45.23 57.59
C THR A 479 -18.44 -46.62 57.38
N VAL A 480 -18.89 -46.90 56.16
CA VAL A 480 -19.38 -48.21 55.73
C VAL A 480 -18.48 -48.71 54.62
N ILE A 481 -18.10 -49.98 54.75
CA ILE A 481 -17.57 -50.80 53.67
C ILE A 481 -18.68 -51.80 53.37
N ALA A 482 -19.32 -51.64 52.21
CA ALA A 482 -20.38 -52.53 51.76
C ALA A 482 -19.80 -53.46 50.70
N ALA A 483 -19.92 -54.76 50.93
CA ALA A 483 -19.59 -55.79 49.95
C ALA A 483 -20.63 -56.91 50.06
N PRO A 484 -21.35 -57.26 48.99
CA PRO A 484 -22.43 -58.25 49.05
C PRO A 484 -21.91 -59.68 49.28
N ALA A 485 -20.69 -59.99 48.86
CA ALA A 485 -20.09 -61.32 49.00
C ALA A 485 -19.19 -61.46 50.23
N GLU A 486 -18.10 -60.68 50.30
CA GLU A 486 -17.08 -60.79 51.34
C GLU A 486 -16.29 -59.49 51.46
N ILE A 487 -15.84 -59.17 52.69
CA ILE A 487 -14.78 -58.18 52.94
C ILE A 487 -13.55 -58.97 53.41
N GLU A 488 -12.55 -59.08 52.55
CA GLU A 488 -11.26 -59.69 52.89
C GLU A 488 -10.27 -58.61 53.35
N ILE A 489 -9.67 -58.80 54.55
CA ILE A 489 -8.62 -57.93 55.09
C ILE A 489 -7.34 -58.77 55.22
N ASP A 490 -6.51 -58.79 54.18
CA ASP A 490 -5.19 -59.43 54.22
C ASP A 490 -4.12 -58.44 54.70
N GLY A 491 -3.99 -58.30 56.02
CA GLY A 491 -2.97 -57.45 56.66
C GLY A 491 -1.58 -58.10 56.79
N GLY A 492 -1.38 -59.32 56.27
CA GLY A 492 -0.16 -60.09 56.53
C GLY A 492 -0.03 -60.51 58.01
N VAL A 493 1.03 -60.06 58.70
CA VAL A 493 1.38 -60.57 60.04
C VAL A 493 0.55 -59.95 61.17
N LEU A 494 0.02 -58.73 60.98
CA LEU A 494 -0.68 -57.99 62.04
C LEU A 494 -1.89 -57.25 61.44
N VAL A 495 -3.09 -57.60 61.89
CA VAL A 495 -4.30 -56.77 61.76
C VAL A 495 -4.61 -56.26 63.16
N ASP A 496 -4.64 -54.94 63.33
CA ASP A 496 -4.97 -54.29 64.59
C ASP A 496 -6.24 -53.45 64.41
N VAL A 497 -7.14 -53.53 65.40
CA VAL A 497 -8.40 -52.79 65.40
C VAL A 497 -8.50 -52.07 66.75
N ASP A 498 -7.94 -50.86 66.78
CA ASP A 498 -7.89 -49.95 67.94
C ASP A 498 -9.24 -49.27 68.23
N GLY A 499 -10.28 -50.08 68.46
CA GLY A 499 -11.60 -49.61 68.88
C GLY A 499 -11.85 -49.84 70.38
N GLU A 500 -12.71 -49.02 70.99
CA GLU A 500 -13.21 -49.26 72.36
C GLU A 500 -13.88 -50.65 72.47
N SER A 501 -14.49 -51.12 71.38
CA SER A 501 -15.00 -52.48 71.25
C SER A 501 -15.00 -52.92 69.79
N VAL A 502 -14.78 -54.21 69.55
CA VAL A 502 -15.04 -54.86 68.27
C VAL A 502 -16.25 -55.77 68.47
N THR A 503 -17.37 -55.41 67.86
CA THR A 503 -18.59 -56.24 67.90
C THR A 503 -18.71 -56.99 66.57
N ILE A 504 -18.82 -58.31 66.64
CA ILE A 504 -19.17 -59.14 65.48
C ILE A 504 -20.62 -59.59 65.69
N ASP A 505 -21.56 -58.89 65.06
CA ASP A 505 -22.99 -59.19 65.12
C ASP A 505 -23.48 -59.63 63.74
N ALA A 506 -24.02 -60.85 63.67
CA ALA A 506 -24.62 -61.40 62.47
C ALA A 506 -26.09 -61.70 62.75
N THR A 507 -26.97 -60.77 62.38
CA THR A 507 -28.43 -60.90 62.59
C THR A 507 -29.12 -61.78 61.54
N GLY A 508 -28.37 -62.42 60.63
CA GLY A 508 -28.90 -63.26 59.55
C GLY A 508 -29.25 -64.69 60.00
N ALA A 509 -30.33 -65.26 59.46
CA ALA A 509 -30.90 -66.56 59.86
C ALA A 509 -30.05 -67.81 59.49
N GLY A 510 -28.77 -67.65 59.16
CA GLY A 510 -27.84 -68.72 58.80
C GLY A 510 -26.90 -69.10 59.96
N ALA A 511 -26.21 -70.23 59.83
CA ALA A 511 -25.21 -70.69 60.79
C ALA A 511 -23.99 -69.74 60.81
N PHE A 512 -24.09 -68.61 61.52
CA PHE A 512 -22.94 -67.78 61.83
C PHE A 512 -21.93 -68.62 62.63
N LYS A 513 -20.68 -68.61 62.16
CA LYS A 513 -19.58 -69.29 62.81
C LYS A 513 -18.41 -68.34 62.91
N LEU A 514 -18.10 -67.90 64.13
CA LEU A 514 -16.83 -67.25 64.43
C LEU A 514 -15.73 -68.33 64.47
N ASN A 515 -14.93 -68.43 63.41
CA ASN A 515 -13.76 -69.31 63.37
C ASN A 515 -12.52 -68.52 63.80
N LEU A 516 -12.01 -68.77 65.01
CA LEU A 516 -10.65 -68.39 65.39
C LEU A 516 -9.76 -69.61 65.22
N SER A 517 -8.87 -69.59 64.24
CA SER A 517 -7.89 -70.65 64.00
C SER A 517 -6.51 -70.05 63.80
N SER A 518 -5.49 -70.65 64.42
CA SER A 518 -4.11 -70.25 64.23
C SER A 518 -3.24 -71.46 63.90
N ALA A 519 -2.41 -71.32 62.86
CA ALA A 519 -1.36 -72.28 62.52
C ALA A 519 -0.04 -71.99 63.26
N GLY A 520 0.00 -70.94 64.09
CA GLY A 520 1.17 -70.56 64.85
C GLY A 520 1.59 -71.66 65.83
N THR A 521 2.89 -71.94 65.89
CA THR A 521 3.47 -72.92 66.84
C THR A 521 3.96 -72.26 68.14
N GLY A 522 3.64 -70.98 68.35
CA GLY A 522 3.98 -70.23 69.56
C GLY A 522 3.12 -70.66 70.76
N THR A 523 3.47 -70.17 71.96
CA THR A 523 2.76 -70.48 73.21
C THR A 523 1.29 -70.08 73.16
N ASP A 524 0.97 -68.99 72.46
CA ASP A 524 -0.35 -68.38 72.43
C ASP A 524 -0.83 -68.21 70.97
N ALA A 525 -1.05 -69.34 70.29
CA ALA A 525 -1.50 -69.35 68.89
C ALA A 525 -2.85 -68.61 68.72
N VAL A 526 -3.75 -68.75 69.69
CA VAL A 526 -4.95 -67.93 69.87
C VAL A 526 -4.99 -67.53 71.34
N ASP A 527 -4.83 -66.23 71.63
CA ASP A 527 -4.92 -65.67 72.98
C ASP A 527 -6.24 -64.88 73.15
N ILE A 528 -6.97 -65.15 74.23
CA ILE A 528 -8.14 -64.36 74.64
C ILE A 528 -7.91 -63.94 76.09
N ASN A 529 -7.33 -62.76 76.28
CA ASN A 529 -6.86 -62.29 77.58
C ASN A 529 -7.71 -61.12 78.12
N ALA A 530 -8.76 -61.44 78.88
CA ALA A 530 -9.60 -60.45 79.57
C ALA A 530 -8.95 -59.96 80.89
N THR A 531 -7.90 -59.14 80.79
CA THR A 531 -7.06 -58.75 81.97
C THR A 531 -7.77 -57.99 83.10
N ALA A 532 -8.85 -57.27 82.80
CA ALA A 532 -9.63 -56.49 83.77
C ALA A 532 -11.07 -57.01 83.98
N GLY A 533 -11.54 -57.90 83.11
CA GLY A 533 -12.91 -58.40 83.06
C GLY A 533 -13.01 -59.92 83.27
N GLY A 534 -14.16 -60.48 82.89
CA GLY A 534 -14.36 -61.93 82.80
C GLY A 534 -14.62 -62.34 81.35
N LEU A 535 -14.37 -63.61 81.05
CA LEU A 535 -14.85 -64.24 79.82
C LEU A 535 -16.22 -64.86 80.11
N ASP A 536 -17.25 -64.36 79.42
CA ASP A 536 -18.60 -64.90 79.48
C ASP A 536 -18.86 -65.75 78.23
N ILE A 537 -19.30 -66.99 78.41
CA ILE A 537 -19.58 -67.94 77.32
C ILE A 537 -20.95 -68.54 77.60
N ASP A 538 -21.98 -67.93 77.01
CA ASP A 538 -23.34 -68.43 77.06
C ASP A 538 -23.66 -69.18 75.77
N ALA A 539 -24.14 -70.42 75.90
CA ALA A 539 -24.63 -71.19 74.77
C ALA A 539 -25.98 -71.85 75.10
N LEU A 540 -26.92 -71.75 74.17
CA LEU A 540 -28.25 -72.36 74.29
C LEU A 540 -28.23 -73.87 73.97
N ASN A 541 -27.40 -74.28 73.01
CA ASN A 541 -27.24 -75.66 72.56
C ASN A 541 -25.95 -76.27 73.11
N THR A 542 -25.75 -77.57 72.85
CA THR A 542 -24.50 -78.27 73.19
C THR A 542 -23.27 -77.48 72.74
N SER A 543 -22.34 -77.28 73.66
CA SER A 543 -21.07 -76.61 73.42
C SER A 543 -19.95 -77.46 73.99
N ASP A 544 -18.92 -77.68 73.19
CA ASP A 544 -17.77 -78.51 73.54
C ASP A 544 -16.52 -77.64 73.66
N ILE A 545 -15.78 -77.78 74.77
CA ILE A 545 -14.40 -77.32 74.88
C ILE A 545 -13.54 -78.58 74.96
N SER A 546 -12.71 -78.82 73.94
CA SER A 546 -11.96 -80.07 73.82
C SER A 546 -10.50 -79.84 73.49
N VAL A 547 -9.63 -80.67 74.05
CA VAL A 547 -8.22 -80.81 73.66
C VAL A 547 -8.03 -82.26 73.23
N THR A 548 -7.71 -82.48 71.95
CA THR A 548 -7.74 -83.82 71.32
C THR A 548 -6.37 -84.31 70.85
N ALA A 549 -5.37 -83.42 70.78
CA ALA A 549 -4.01 -83.79 70.40
C ALA A 549 -3.31 -84.55 71.54
N ALA A 550 -2.40 -85.47 71.17
CA ALA A 550 -1.61 -86.23 72.14
C ALA A 550 -0.73 -85.30 72.99
N ASP A 551 -0.54 -85.66 74.26
CA ASP A 551 0.30 -84.96 75.23
C ASP A 551 -0.11 -83.51 75.56
N GLN A 552 -1.34 -83.11 75.22
CA GLN A 552 -1.89 -81.78 75.54
C GLN A 552 -2.83 -81.81 76.76
N THR A 553 -2.96 -80.68 77.46
CA THR A 553 -3.81 -80.54 78.66
C THR A 553 -4.85 -79.44 78.45
N LEU A 554 -6.13 -79.73 78.73
CA LEU A 554 -7.13 -78.70 78.98
C LEU A 554 -7.06 -78.31 80.46
N THR A 555 -6.69 -77.06 80.76
CA THR A 555 -6.63 -76.56 82.14
C THR A 555 -7.80 -75.62 82.40
N LEU A 556 -8.70 -76.01 83.32
CA LEU A 556 -9.68 -75.10 83.92
C LEU A 556 -9.23 -74.84 85.37
N ALA A 557 -8.75 -73.65 85.66
CA ALA A 557 -8.20 -73.32 86.96
C ALA A 557 -8.70 -71.97 87.48
N THR A 558 -9.01 -71.90 88.77
CA THR A 558 -9.26 -70.64 89.48
C THR A 558 -8.09 -70.33 90.39
N THR A 559 -7.16 -69.48 89.93
CA THR A 559 -5.89 -69.18 90.62
C THR A 559 -5.93 -67.92 91.49
N GLY A 560 -7.03 -67.15 91.47
CA GLY A 560 -7.20 -65.94 92.28
C GLY A 560 -7.25 -66.23 93.78
N ALA A 561 -6.66 -65.36 94.61
CA ALA A 561 -6.68 -65.49 96.06
C ALA A 561 -8.09 -65.30 96.66
N GLY A 562 -8.33 -65.76 97.90
CA GLY A 562 -9.58 -65.52 98.62
C GLY A 562 -10.72 -66.50 98.28
N THR A 563 -11.86 -65.99 97.81
CA THR A 563 -13.13 -66.72 97.64
C THR A 563 -13.33 -67.36 96.27
N SER A 564 -12.27 -67.52 95.46
CA SER A 564 -12.34 -68.12 94.12
C SER A 564 -12.92 -69.53 94.17
N LYS A 565 -13.80 -69.86 93.22
CA LYS A 565 -14.46 -71.17 93.11
C LYS A 565 -14.57 -71.57 91.65
N LEU A 566 -14.27 -72.83 91.35
CA LEU A 566 -14.76 -73.49 90.15
C LEU A 566 -16.13 -74.09 90.46
N ILE A 567 -17.15 -73.73 89.68
CA ILE A 567 -18.52 -74.23 89.83
C ILE A 567 -18.88 -74.99 88.57
N LEU A 568 -19.12 -76.30 88.70
CA LEU A 568 -19.74 -77.13 87.67
C LEU A 568 -21.12 -77.52 88.20
N SER A 569 -22.16 -77.11 87.50
CA SER A 569 -23.54 -77.36 87.90
C SER A 569 -24.41 -77.64 86.69
N SER A 570 -25.33 -78.58 86.81
CA SER A 570 -26.34 -78.87 85.79
C SER A 570 -27.72 -78.89 86.41
N ALA A 571 -28.69 -78.29 85.70
CA ALA A 571 -30.10 -78.37 86.03
C ALA A 571 -30.80 -79.59 85.38
N GLY A 572 -30.06 -80.38 84.60
CA GLY A 572 -30.59 -81.58 83.95
C GLY A 572 -31.02 -82.63 84.97
N THR A 573 -32.11 -83.34 84.68
CA THR A 573 -32.64 -84.42 85.56
C THR A 573 -32.26 -85.82 85.07
N GLY A 574 -31.39 -85.93 84.07
CA GLY A 574 -30.87 -87.20 83.54
C GLY A 574 -29.85 -87.85 84.46
N THR A 575 -29.52 -89.12 84.20
CA THR A 575 -28.55 -89.90 85.00
C THR A 575 -27.15 -89.29 85.02
N ASP A 576 -26.80 -88.53 83.99
CA ASP A 576 -25.45 -88.00 83.75
C ASP A 576 -25.50 -86.47 83.57
N ALA A 577 -26.26 -85.78 84.43
CA ALA A 577 -26.42 -84.32 84.36
C ALA A 577 -25.09 -83.57 84.49
N VAL A 578 -24.16 -84.09 85.29
CA VAL A 578 -22.73 -83.74 85.29
C VAL A 578 -21.96 -85.05 85.27
N ASP A 579 -21.25 -85.34 84.17
CA ASP A 579 -20.38 -86.51 84.03
C ASP A 579 -18.92 -86.08 83.97
N ILE A 580 -18.08 -86.72 84.78
CA ILE A 580 -16.63 -86.54 84.77
C ILE A 580 -16.05 -87.95 84.66
N ASN A 581 -15.66 -88.32 83.46
CA ASN A 581 -15.21 -89.66 83.14
C ASN A 581 -13.75 -89.64 82.68
N ALA A 582 -12.89 -90.35 83.40
CA ALA A 582 -11.50 -90.56 83.03
C ALA A 582 -11.33 -91.97 82.44
N THR A 583 -11.23 -92.08 81.12
CA THR A 583 -11.24 -93.37 80.42
C THR A 583 -9.90 -94.11 80.44
N ALA A 584 -8.79 -93.46 80.81
CA ALA A 584 -7.45 -94.04 80.77
C ALA A 584 -6.52 -93.78 81.99
N GLY A 585 -6.99 -93.07 83.03
CA GLY A 585 -6.21 -92.82 84.26
C GLY A 585 -6.84 -91.71 85.11
N GLY A 586 -7.06 -91.97 86.40
CA GLY A 586 -7.64 -91.02 87.36
C GLY A 586 -6.63 -90.12 88.04
#